data_AF-A0AA36HXU5-F1
#
_entry.id   AF-A0AA36HXU5-F1
#
_cell.length_a   1.000
_cell.length_b   1.000
_cell.length_c   1.000
_cell.angle_alpha   90.00
_cell.angle_beta   90.00
_cell.angle_gamma   90.00
#
_symmetry.space_group_name_H-M   'P 1'
#
loop_
_entity.id
_entity.type
_entity.pdbx_description
1 polymer ?
#
loop_
_entity_poly.entity_id
_entity_poly.type
_entity_poly.pdbx_seq_one_letter_code
_entity_poly.pdbx_strand_id
1 'polypeptide(L)'
;MSAPLLLGPHGLLELAESGGQDKNPVCALGRRYALQACARFLDLHGSGRAALALLGRRAGRVADACLNIFRNDVDNKAGLNALYCMLNALEVPNVPLPADALGDELLRELKLRHSRLTAGQSSALHKVLAVLADARAARGAVQGQGAFGLVPELRTRLLGTLEREANSSKPTLELVAGLLEACAVMLRRHADQFNEEELCRLYNVASSIALVEVGASRLGPRRAALRLFQDHAFVFRRFFATEAQKSLKEMEAKAAGEVRIPDSSLLGKMLASTAAPQADVAAAGRGMLDAVLRALSDGVLSDLGETAQKAPATRKRPLEDDLEVQDLPPEAAVVRGWYPHFLEMVQSSNSTRLTGARCLGALVPAVARLEGAAVVLEFLEVILDAAEAAALPAGLEEEEAEEDAETAAGSTSTAPPSGSPPTRLTPSALPELAEALARAIPAVSRWLTGTQWLRLLSVGVQLLRGFGRAFTKKRPLVARAVSKLLGVFRGCSHEREDSCGLRSPASRCKCTTRA
;
A
#
# COMPACT_ATOMS: atom_id res chain seq x y z
N MET A 1 -22.45 17.24 18.97
CA MET A 1 -23.85 17.18 19.44
C MET A 1 -24.86 16.82 18.33
N SER A 2 -24.54 15.95 17.35
CA SER A 2 -25.40 15.69 16.18
C SER A 2 -25.84 14.22 15.96
N ALA A 3 -25.35 13.27 16.76
CA ALA A 3 -25.64 11.83 16.63
C ALA A 3 -27.15 11.47 16.67
N PRO A 4 -27.97 12.05 17.57
CA PRO A 4 -29.38 11.70 17.68
C PRO A 4 -30.19 12.15 16.46
N LEU A 5 -29.82 13.28 15.84
CA LEU A 5 -30.51 13.85 14.69
C LEU A 5 -30.29 13.03 13.41
N LEU A 6 -29.18 12.28 13.32
CA LEU A 6 -28.84 11.49 12.13
C LEU A 6 -29.23 10.02 12.28
N LEU A 7 -28.84 9.39 13.40
CA LEU A 7 -28.93 7.94 13.62
C LEU A 7 -29.79 7.58 14.85
N GLY A 8 -30.44 8.56 15.46
CA GLY A 8 -31.32 8.36 16.61
C GLY A 8 -32.77 8.10 16.23
N PRO A 9 -33.63 7.83 17.24
CA PRO A 9 -35.07 7.82 17.04
C PRO A 9 -35.53 9.19 16.49
N HIS A 10 -36.36 9.16 15.44
CA HIS A 10 -36.79 10.32 14.65
C HIS A 10 -35.67 11.05 13.88
N GLY A 11 -34.51 10.40 13.71
CA GLY A 11 -33.40 10.94 12.92
C GLY A 11 -33.57 10.72 11.41
N LEU A 12 -32.61 11.25 10.62
CA LEU A 12 -32.62 11.12 9.16
C LEU A 12 -32.69 9.66 8.66
N LEU A 13 -32.07 8.71 9.37
CA LEU A 13 -32.12 7.30 8.99
C LEU A 13 -33.52 6.70 9.13
N GLU A 14 -34.24 7.03 10.21
CA GLU A 14 -35.61 6.56 10.42
C GLU A 14 -36.57 7.19 9.41
N LEU A 15 -36.38 8.48 9.09
CA LEU A 15 -37.12 9.17 8.04
C LEU A 15 -36.89 8.53 6.66
N ALA A 16 -35.66 8.08 6.39
CA ALA A 16 -35.35 7.35 5.16
C ALA A 16 -36.03 5.97 5.13
N GLU A 17 -36.07 5.27 6.27
CA GLU A 17 -36.71 3.95 6.39
C GLU A 17 -38.24 4.04 6.24
N SER A 18 -38.89 4.97 6.95
CA SER A 18 -40.36 5.14 6.93
C SER A 18 -40.89 5.56 5.56
N GLY A 19 -40.07 6.24 4.76
CA GLY A 19 -40.45 6.64 3.41
C GLY A 19 -40.26 5.55 2.35
N GLY A 20 -39.67 4.40 2.66
CA GLY A 20 -39.08 3.46 1.68
C GLY A 20 -40.03 2.90 0.62
N GLN A 21 -41.35 2.97 0.83
CA GLN A 21 -42.37 2.52 -0.14
C GLN A 21 -43.12 3.67 -0.82
N ASP A 22 -42.86 4.92 -0.43
CA ASP A 22 -43.50 6.07 -1.05
C ASP A 22 -42.87 6.33 -2.44
N LYS A 23 -43.71 6.19 -3.46
CA LYS A 23 -43.37 6.43 -4.87
C LYS A 23 -43.35 7.92 -5.22
N ASN A 24 -43.74 8.80 -4.31
CA ASN A 24 -43.67 10.24 -4.52
C ASN A 24 -42.19 10.65 -4.79
N PRO A 25 -41.89 11.31 -5.92
CA PRO A 25 -40.52 11.67 -6.28
C PRO A 25 -39.86 12.60 -5.28
N VAL A 26 -40.62 13.45 -4.59
CA VAL A 26 -40.11 14.35 -3.55
C VAL A 26 -39.66 13.54 -2.32
N CYS A 27 -40.46 12.55 -1.91
CA CYS A 27 -40.12 11.65 -0.82
C CYS A 27 -38.89 10.80 -1.18
N ALA A 28 -38.80 10.28 -2.41
CA ALA A 28 -37.63 9.55 -2.89
C ALA A 28 -36.33 10.38 -2.86
N LEU A 29 -36.40 11.65 -3.28
CA LEU A 29 -35.29 12.59 -3.17
C LEU A 29 -34.91 12.86 -1.71
N GLY A 30 -35.91 13.08 -0.84
CA GLY A 30 -35.70 13.27 0.59
C GLY A 30 -34.95 12.11 1.25
N ARG A 31 -35.36 10.87 0.96
CA ARG A 31 -34.66 9.65 1.43
C ARG A 31 -33.22 9.59 0.94
N ARG A 32 -33.01 9.85 -0.36
CA ARG A 32 -31.67 9.86 -0.96
C ARG A 32 -30.73 10.84 -0.26
N TYR A 33 -31.18 12.07 -0.01
CA TYR A 33 -30.37 13.09 0.67
C TYR A 33 -30.13 12.76 2.15
N ALA A 34 -31.14 12.23 2.83
CA ALA A 34 -31.01 11.75 4.21
C ALA A 34 -29.91 10.69 4.33
N LEU A 35 -29.93 9.67 3.46
CA LEU A 35 -28.91 8.61 3.44
C LEU A 35 -27.54 9.13 3.01
N GLN A 36 -27.48 10.04 2.04
CA GLN A 36 -26.22 10.66 1.65
C GLN A 36 -25.59 11.45 2.80
N ALA A 37 -26.41 12.17 3.58
CA ALA A 37 -25.95 12.90 4.76
C ALA A 37 -25.45 11.93 5.84
N CYS A 38 -26.18 10.84 6.10
CA CYS A 38 -25.74 9.79 7.03
C CYS A 38 -24.40 9.16 6.60
N ALA A 39 -24.26 8.78 5.32
CA ALA A 39 -23.02 8.19 4.79
C ALA A 39 -21.82 9.13 4.93
N ARG A 40 -21.97 10.39 4.51
CA ARG A 40 -20.92 11.41 4.61
C ARG A 40 -20.55 11.74 6.06
N PHE A 41 -21.55 11.79 6.94
CA PHE A 41 -21.29 12.04 8.35
C PHE A 41 -20.49 10.91 8.99
N LEU A 42 -20.82 9.66 8.66
CA LEU A 42 -20.05 8.49 9.09
C LEU A 42 -18.65 8.46 8.46
N ASP A 43 -18.47 8.90 7.23
CA ASP A 43 -17.15 9.01 6.60
C ASP A 43 -16.25 10.04 7.34
N LEU A 44 -16.81 11.20 7.70
CA LEU A 44 -16.07 12.28 8.37
C LEU A 44 -15.82 12.03 9.86
N HIS A 45 -16.74 11.36 10.55
CA HIS A 45 -16.74 11.23 12.01
C HIS A 45 -16.75 9.79 12.53
N GLY A 46 -16.73 8.81 11.62
CA GLY A 46 -16.73 7.37 11.91
C GLY A 46 -15.38 6.80 12.35
N SER A 47 -14.38 7.64 12.62
CA SER A 47 -13.11 7.22 13.19
C SER A 47 -12.99 7.55 14.69
N GLY A 48 -12.35 6.65 15.44
CA GLY A 48 -11.99 6.86 16.84
C GLY A 48 -13.16 6.89 17.83
N ARG A 49 -12.98 7.62 18.95
CA ARG A 49 -13.94 7.64 20.07
C ARG A 49 -15.30 8.25 19.71
N ALA A 50 -15.33 9.18 18.75
CA ALA A 50 -16.57 9.78 18.28
C ALA A 50 -17.49 8.70 17.68
N ALA A 51 -16.95 7.83 16.85
CA ALA A 51 -17.68 6.76 16.20
C ALA A 51 -18.34 5.76 17.17
N LEU A 52 -17.65 5.41 18.27
CA LEU A 52 -18.21 4.57 19.33
C LEU A 52 -19.42 5.24 20.00
N ALA A 53 -19.35 6.56 20.25
CA ALA A 53 -20.46 7.32 20.82
C ALA A 53 -21.64 7.47 19.84
N LEU A 54 -21.35 7.52 18.53
CA LEU A 54 -22.35 7.64 17.47
C LEU A 54 -23.07 6.31 17.20
N LEU A 55 -22.32 5.24 16.99
CA LEU A 55 -22.82 3.95 16.52
C LEU A 55 -23.03 2.93 17.63
N GLY A 56 -22.32 3.03 18.77
CA GLY A 56 -22.32 2.10 19.92
C GLY A 56 -23.38 1.00 19.89
N ARG A 57 -24.47 1.15 20.65
CA ARG A 57 -25.57 0.16 20.68
C ARG A 57 -26.51 0.23 19.46
N ARG A 58 -26.28 1.16 18.53
CA ARG A 58 -27.16 1.47 17.40
C ARG A 58 -26.74 0.78 16.09
N ALA A 59 -25.56 0.17 16.04
CA ALA A 59 -25.00 -0.43 14.83
C ALA A 59 -25.90 -1.50 14.20
N GLY A 60 -26.53 -2.35 15.01
CA GLY A 60 -27.52 -3.32 14.53
C GLY A 60 -28.71 -2.65 13.85
N ARG A 61 -29.34 -1.68 14.52
CA ARG A 61 -30.46 -0.90 13.95
C ARG A 61 -30.07 -0.18 12.66
N VAL A 62 -28.85 0.37 12.58
CA VAL A 62 -28.36 1.03 11.37
C VAL A 62 -28.25 0.03 10.21
N ALA A 63 -27.69 -1.15 10.47
CA ALA A 63 -27.58 -2.20 9.47
C ALA A 63 -28.95 -2.70 9.00
N ASP A 64 -29.89 -2.93 9.92
CA ASP A 64 -31.24 -3.38 9.61
C ASP A 64 -32.02 -2.35 8.77
N ALA A 65 -31.96 -1.07 9.15
CA ALA A 65 -32.59 0.01 8.40
C ALA A 65 -31.99 0.15 6.99
N CYS A 66 -30.66 0.08 6.86
CA CYS A 66 -30.01 0.12 5.55
C CYS A 66 -30.36 -1.08 4.68
N LEU A 67 -30.49 -2.29 5.26
CA LEU A 67 -30.93 -3.48 4.55
C LEU A 67 -32.39 -3.37 4.08
N ASN A 68 -33.28 -2.88 4.94
CA ASN A 68 -34.69 -2.65 4.62
C ASN A 68 -34.84 -1.66 3.47
N ILE A 69 -34.11 -0.54 3.52
CA ILE A 69 -34.10 0.45 2.44
C ILE A 69 -33.56 -0.18 1.15
N PHE A 70 -32.44 -0.90 1.21
CA PHE A 70 -31.88 -1.57 0.04
C PHE A 70 -32.85 -2.59 -0.60
N ARG A 71 -33.63 -3.29 0.22
CA ARG A 71 -34.63 -4.27 -0.26
C ARG A 71 -35.84 -3.61 -0.90
N ASN A 72 -36.32 -2.51 -0.33
CA ASN A 72 -37.65 -1.98 -0.62
C ASN A 72 -37.64 -0.73 -1.50
N ASP A 73 -36.52 -0.01 -1.60
CA ASP A 73 -36.50 1.25 -2.35
C ASP A 73 -36.59 1.02 -3.86
N VAL A 74 -37.37 1.90 -4.50
CA VAL A 74 -37.56 1.97 -5.95
C VAL A 74 -36.44 2.79 -6.60
N ASP A 75 -35.78 3.69 -5.83
CA ASP A 75 -34.61 4.46 -6.30
C ASP A 75 -33.30 3.70 -6.04
N ASN A 76 -32.65 3.29 -7.13
CA ASN A 76 -31.34 2.64 -7.08
C ASN A 76 -30.27 3.47 -6.34
N LYS A 77 -30.36 4.80 -6.36
CA LYS A 77 -29.38 5.69 -5.69
C LYS A 77 -29.54 5.71 -4.18
N ALA A 78 -30.77 5.63 -3.66
CA ALA A 78 -31.02 5.52 -2.23
C ALA A 78 -30.48 4.18 -1.69
N GLY A 79 -30.74 3.08 -2.39
CA GLY A 79 -30.17 1.76 -2.06
C GLY A 79 -28.64 1.75 -2.05
N LEU A 80 -27.98 2.42 -3.00
CA LEU A 80 -26.53 2.57 -3.01
C LEU A 80 -26.00 3.36 -1.79
N ASN A 81 -26.63 4.48 -1.45
CA ASN A 81 -26.24 5.27 -0.27
C ASN A 81 -26.46 4.51 1.05
N ALA A 82 -27.49 3.66 1.12
CA ALA A 82 -27.70 2.76 2.26
C ALA A 82 -26.57 1.74 2.41
N LEU A 83 -26.09 1.16 1.31
CA LEU A 83 -24.93 0.26 1.33
C LEU A 83 -23.65 1.00 1.78
N TYR A 84 -23.43 2.23 1.34
CA TYR A 84 -22.29 3.04 1.84
C TYR A 84 -22.42 3.41 3.31
N CYS A 85 -23.63 3.75 3.79
CA CYS A 85 -23.86 3.95 5.23
C CYS A 85 -23.48 2.70 6.02
N MET A 86 -23.91 1.52 5.55
CA MET A 86 -23.60 0.25 6.18
C MET A 86 -22.09 -0.05 6.16
N LEU A 87 -21.42 0.17 5.02
CA LEU A 87 -19.98 -0.01 4.87
C LEU A 87 -19.21 0.82 5.91
N ASN A 88 -19.49 2.14 5.95
CA ASN A 88 -18.82 3.06 6.86
C ASN A 88 -19.10 2.73 8.33
N ALA A 89 -20.28 2.18 8.64
CA ALA A 89 -20.61 1.74 10.00
C ALA A 89 -19.85 0.47 10.42
N LEU A 90 -19.63 -0.47 9.50
CA LEU A 90 -18.94 -1.74 9.76
C LEU A 90 -17.42 -1.58 9.93
N GLU A 91 -16.82 -0.59 9.26
CA GLU A 91 -15.38 -0.32 9.38
C GLU A 91 -14.98 0.29 10.74
N VAL A 92 -15.95 0.73 11.55
CA VAL A 92 -15.67 1.34 12.84
C VAL A 92 -15.16 0.30 13.86
N PRO A 93 -13.94 0.47 14.39
CA PRO A 93 -13.40 -0.45 15.39
C PRO A 93 -14.22 -0.37 16.69
N ASN A 94 -14.39 -1.52 17.36
CA ASN A 94 -15.05 -1.66 18.67
C ASN A 94 -16.57 -1.37 18.72
N VAL A 95 -17.23 -1.14 17.59
CA VAL A 95 -18.70 -0.99 17.51
C VAL A 95 -19.35 -2.35 17.33
N PRO A 96 -20.27 -2.83 18.21
CA PRO A 96 -20.94 -4.14 18.10
C PRO A 96 -21.31 -4.55 16.67
N LEU A 97 -21.01 -5.80 16.28
CA LEU A 97 -21.38 -6.29 14.97
C LEU A 97 -22.89 -6.45 14.87
N PRO A 98 -23.47 -6.22 13.67
CA PRO A 98 -24.86 -6.60 13.42
C PRO A 98 -25.04 -8.12 13.46
N ALA A 99 -26.30 -8.57 13.45
CA ALA A 99 -26.67 -9.98 13.59
C ALA A 99 -25.93 -10.90 12.61
N ASP A 100 -25.69 -12.15 13.04
CA ASP A 100 -24.97 -13.15 12.23
C ASP A 100 -25.66 -13.43 10.88
N ALA A 101 -26.99 -13.39 10.86
CA ALA A 101 -27.81 -13.58 9.67
C ALA A 101 -27.62 -12.50 8.58
N LEU A 102 -27.11 -11.30 8.91
CA LEU A 102 -26.97 -10.20 7.95
C LEU A 102 -26.13 -10.60 6.72
N GLY A 103 -25.07 -11.38 6.92
CA GLY A 103 -24.21 -11.85 5.84
C GLY A 103 -24.96 -12.75 4.86
N ASP A 104 -25.69 -13.73 5.38
CA ASP A 104 -26.49 -14.67 4.58
C ASP A 104 -27.63 -13.95 3.86
N GLU A 105 -28.25 -12.98 4.53
CA GLU A 105 -29.28 -12.15 3.96
C GLU A 105 -28.79 -11.29 2.79
N LEU A 106 -27.61 -10.66 2.93
CA LEU A 106 -26.99 -9.87 1.87
C LEU A 106 -26.49 -10.76 0.71
N LEU A 107 -25.94 -11.95 1.00
CA LEU A 107 -25.59 -12.94 -0.01
C LEU A 107 -26.83 -13.41 -0.79
N ARG A 108 -27.95 -13.64 -0.10
CA ARG A 108 -29.22 -14.01 -0.73
C ARG A 108 -29.71 -12.90 -1.65
N GLU A 109 -29.66 -11.64 -1.24
CA GLU A 109 -30.03 -10.52 -2.11
C GLU A 109 -29.10 -10.41 -3.33
N LEU A 110 -27.78 -10.61 -3.13
CA LEU A 110 -26.81 -10.63 -4.23
C LEU A 110 -27.11 -11.77 -5.24
N LYS A 111 -27.58 -12.93 -4.79
CA LYS A 111 -28.00 -14.03 -5.67
C LYS A 111 -29.29 -13.72 -6.42
N LEU A 112 -30.32 -13.29 -5.70
CA LEU A 112 -31.67 -13.08 -6.24
C LEU A 112 -31.75 -11.88 -7.18
N ARG A 113 -31.02 -10.80 -6.87
CA ARG A 113 -31.13 -9.52 -7.58
C ARG A 113 -29.98 -9.25 -8.55
N HIS A 114 -29.04 -10.17 -8.76
CA HIS A 114 -27.82 -9.92 -9.53
C HIS A 114 -28.05 -9.26 -10.90
N SER A 115 -29.15 -9.58 -11.59
CA SER A 115 -29.51 -9.00 -12.91
C SER A 115 -30.21 -7.64 -12.85
N ARG A 116 -30.67 -7.22 -11.67
CA ARG A 116 -31.40 -5.95 -11.42
C ARG A 116 -30.54 -4.89 -10.74
N LEU A 117 -29.44 -5.29 -10.11
CA LEU A 117 -28.54 -4.36 -9.43
C LEU A 117 -27.78 -3.53 -10.46
N THR A 118 -27.66 -2.23 -10.19
CA THR A 118 -26.69 -1.40 -10.92
C THR A 118 -25.27 -1.83 -10.56
N ALA A 119 -24.31 -1.51 -11.42
CA ALA A 119 -22.92 -1.84 -11.17
C ALA A 119 -22.39 -1.24 -9.86
N GLY A 120 -22.77 0.01 -9.54
CA GLY A 120 -22.43 0.64 -8.26
C GLY A 120 -23.05 -0.07 -7.05
N GLN A 121 -24.31 -0.51 -7.13
CA GLN A 121 -24.93 -1.29 -6.06
C GLN A 121 -24.26 -2.65 -5.89
N SER A 122 -23.97 -3.36 -6.99
CA SER A 122 -23.25 -4.62 -6.96
C SER A 122 -21.84 -4.43 -6.37
N SER A 123 -21.12 -3.40 -6.80
CA SER A 123 -19.80 -3.00 -6.28
C SER A 123 -19.84 -2.77 -4.76
N ALA A 124 -20.78 -1.94 -4.27
CA ALA A 124 -20.93 -1.64 -2.86
C ALA A 124 -21.34 -2.88 -2.04
N LEU A 125 -22.22 -3.74 -2.57
CA LEU A 125 -22.68 -4.95 -1.89
C LEU A 125 -21.55 -5.96 -1.67
N HIS A 126 -20.69 -6.18 -2.67
CA HIS A 126 -19.50 -7.02 -2.52
C HIS A 126 -18.53 -6.48 -1.47
N LYS A 127 -18.33 -5.15 -1.42
CA LYS A 127 -17.50 -4.52 -0.37
C LYS A 127 -18.09 -4.68 1.02
N VAL A 128 -19.39 -4.45 1.18
CA VAL A 128 -20.08 -4.63 2.48
C VAL A 128 -19.93 -6.08 2.97
N LEU A 129 -20.12 -7.06 2.09
CA LEU A 129 -19.93 -8.47 2.42
C LEU A 129 -18.49 -8.79 2.84
N ALA A 130 -17.49 -8.26 2.12
CA ALA A 130 -16.08 -8.45 2.45
C ALA A 130 -15.69 -7.80 3.78
N VAL A 131 -16.13 -6.56 4.03
CA VAL A 131 -15.88 -5.86 5.30
C VAL A 131 -16.59 -6.55 6.46
N LEU A 132 -17.81 -7.06 6.26
CA LEU A 132 -18.52 -7.83 7.28
C LEU A 132 -17.75 -9.12 7.63
N ALA A 133 -17.25 -9.85 6.62
CA ALA A 133 -16.44 -11.05 6.82
C ALA A 133 -15.12 -10.73 7.56
N ASP A 134 -14.43 -9.65 7.19
CA ASP A 134 -13.20 -9.19 7.85
C ASP A 134 -13.46 -8.75 9.30
N ALA A 135 -14.53 -7.98 9.54
CA ALA A 135 -14.88 -7.48 10.86
C ALA A 135 -15.31 -8.61 11.82
N ARG A 136 -15.97 -9.67 11.32
CA ARG A 136 -16.28 -10.90 12.07
C ARG A 136 -15.02 -11.64 12.48
N ALA A 137 -14.09 -11.85 11.54
CA ALA A 137 -12.82 -12.51 11.83
C ALA A 137 -11.99 -11.72 12.85
N ALA A 138 -11.94 -10.39 12.72
CA ALA A 138 -11.20 -9.50 13.62
C ALA A 138 -11.63 -9.61 15.09
N ARG A 139 -12.87 -10.05 15.35
CA ARG A 139 -13.47 -10.09 16.70
C ARG A 139 -13.56 -11.49 17.28
N GLY A 140 -12.91 -12.47 16.65
CA GLY A 140 -12.91 -13.85 17.12
C GLY A 140 -14.30 -14.49 17.11
N ALA A 141 -15.23 -13.98 16.29
CA ALA A 141 -16.52 -14.63 16.02
C ALA A 141 -16.29 -15.85 15.12
N VAL A 142 -15.49 -16.79 15.61
CA VAL A 142 -15.34 -18.14 15.09
C VAL A 142 -16.11 -19.01 16.09
N GLN A 143 -17.05 -19.83 15.59
CA GLN A 143 -17.92 -20.78 16.32
C GLN A 143 -19.41 -20.40 16.51
N GLY A 144 -19.97 -19.54 15.68
CA GLY A 144 -21.41 -19.57 15.40
C GLY A 144 -21.69 -20.43 14.16
N GLN A 145 -22.57 -21.43 14.24
CA GLN A 145 -22.90 -22.37 13.14
C GLN A 145 -23.37 -21.69 11.83
N GLY A 146 -23.67 -20.39 11.82
CA GLY A 146 -24.01 -19.62 10.61
C GLY A 146 -22.83 -18.96 9.87
N ALA A 147 -21.62 -18.90 10.45
CA ALA A 147 -20.48 -18.19 9.84
C ALA A 147 -19.66 -19.03 8.84
N PHE A 148 -19.89 -20.34 8.76
CA PHE A 148 -19.06 -21.27 7.98
C PHE A 148 -19.27 -21.20 6.46
N GLY A 149 -20.38 -20.61 5.99
CA GLY A 149 -20.68 -20.51 4.54
C GLY A 149 -20.30 -19.19 3.87
N LEU A 150 -20.26 -18.08 4.63
CA LEU A 150 -20.13 -16.73 4.06
C LEU A 150 -18.79 -16.53 3.34
N VAL A 151 -17.67 -16.85 3.99
CA VAL A 151 -16.32 -16.56 3.45
C VAL A 151 -16.00 -17.42 2.22
N PRO A 152 -16.21 -18.75 2.23
CA PRO A 152 -15.97 -19.58 1.04
C PRO A 152 -16.87 -19.20 -0.15
N GLU A 153 -18.14 -18.90 0.12
CA GLU A 153 -19.08 -18.51 -0.93
C GLU A 153 -18.74 -17.12 -1.51
N LEU A 154 -18.41 -16.16 -0.65
CA LEU A 154 -17.99 -14.84 -1.09
C LEU A 154 -16.70 -14.90 -1.91
N ARG A 155 -15.71 -15.71 -1.49
CA ARG A 155 -14.44 -15.93 -2.20
C ARG A 155 -14.69 -16.41 -3.63
N THR A 156 -15.43 -17.50 -3.79
CA THR A 156 -15.72 -18.09 -5.11
C THR A 156 -16.49 -17.11 -6.01
N ARG A 157 -17.45 -16.36 -5.44
CA ARG A 157 -18.25 -15.39 -6.18
C ARG A 157 -17.50 -14.13 -6.56
N LEU A 158 -16.60 -13.63 -5.71
CA LEU A 158 -15.74 -12.48 -6.01
C LEU A 158 -14.81 -12.79 -7.17
N LEU A 159 -14.07 -13.90 -7.09
CA LEU A 159 -13.14 -14.31 -8.14
C LEU A 159 -13.86 -14.58 -9.47
N GLY A 160 -14.95 -15.37 -9.43
CA GLY A 160 -15.70 -15.71 -10.63
C GLY A 160 -16.42 -14.51 -11.27
N THR A 161 -16.82 -13.50 -10.49
CA THR A 161 -17.38 -12.25 -11.05
C THR A 161 -16.28 -11.34 -11.58
N LEU A 162 -15.15 -11.24 -10.88
CA LEU A 162 -14.02 -10.41 -11.29
C LEU A 162 -13.42 -10.89 -12.62
N GLU A 163 -13.19 -12.19 -12.77
CA GLU A 163 -12.68 -12.78 -14.02
C GLU A 163 -13.61 -12.52 -15.20
N ARG A 164 -14.92 -12.77 -15.01
CA ARG A 164 -15.93 -12.54 -16.06
C ARG A 164 -16.00 -11.07 -16.46
N GLU A 165 -15.99 -10.17 -15.49
CA GLU A 165 -16.12 -8.74 -15.76
C GLU A 165 -14.83 -8.16 -16.36
N ALA A 166 -13.66 -8.59 -15.90
CA ALA A 166 -12.37 -8.15 -16.41
C ALA A 166 -12.14 -8.58 -17.87
N ASN A 167 -12.62 -9.78 -18.24
CA ASN A 167 -12.53 -10.34 -19.59
C ASN A 167 -13.71 -9.95 -20.50
N SER A 168 -14.67 -9.16 -20.00
CA SER A 168 -15.80 -8.67 -20.80
C SER A 168 -15.34 -7.69 -21.88
N SER A 169 -16.00 -7.71 -23.04
CA SER A 169 -15.79 -6.72 -24.11
C SER A 169 -16.19 -5.30 -23.70
N LYS A 170 -17.07 -5.17 -22.69
CA LYS A 170 -17.50 -3.90 -22.10
C LYS A 170 -17.45 -4.03 -20.57
N PRO A 171 -16.26 -3.94 -19.96
CA PRO A 171 -16.11 -4.12 -18.52
C PRO A 171 -16.69 -2.92 -17.77
N THR A 172 -17.47 -3.21 -16.73
CA THR A 172 -18.03 -2.17 -15.88
C THR A 172 -17.01 -1.75 -14.83
N LEU A 173 -16.34 -0.62 -15.09
CA LEU A 173 -15.18 -0.17 -14.32
C LEU A 173 -15.46 -0.01 -12.81
N GLU A 174 -16.64 0.48 -12.43
CA GLU A 174 -17.03 0.65 -11.03
C GLU A 174 -17.17 -0.70 -10.30
N LEU A 175 -17.66 -1.73 -11.00
CA LEU A 175 -17.79 -3.08 -10.47
C LEU A 175 -16.42 -3.73 -10.33
N VAL A 176 -15.57 -3.66 -11.37
CA VAL A 176 -14.20 -4.21 -11.32
C VAL A 176 -13.39 -3.59 -10.18
N ALA A 177 -13.43 -2.26 -10.04
CA ALA A 177 -12.75 -1.58 -8.93
C ALA A 177 -13.25 -2.07 -7.57
N GLY A 178 -14.57 -2.24 -7.41
CA GLY A 178 -15.13 -2.70 -6.15
C GLY A 178 -14.86 -4.16 -5.83
N LEU A 179 -14.82 -5.03 -6.84
CA LEU A 179 -14.43 -6.43 -6.66
C LEU A 179 -12.96 -6.53 -6.23
N LEU A 180 -12.06 -5.75 -6.81
CA LEU A 180 -10.65 -5.69 -6.40
C LEU A 180 -10.50 -5.20 -4.97
N GLU A 181 -11.22 -4.14 -4.57
CA GLU A 181 -11.22 -3.65 -3.19
C GLU A 181 -11.79 -4.69 -2.20
N ALA A 182 -12.86 -5.40 -2.58
CA ALA A 182 -13.42 -6.48 -1.78
C ALA A 182 -12.44 -7.66 -1.64
N CYS A 183 -11.74 -8.04 -2.71
CA CYS A 183 -10.67 -9.04 -2.64
C CYS A 183 -9.53 -8.60 -1.71
N ALA A 184 -9.09 -7.34 -1.77
CA ALA A 184 -8.09 -6.81 -0.86
C ALA A 184 -8.55 -6.90 0.61
N VAL A 185 -9.79 -6.53 0.91
CA VAL A 185 -10.33 -6.69 2.27
C VAL A 185 -10.31 -8.15 2.74
N MET A 186 -10.70 -9.09 1.88
CA MET A 186 -10.68 -10.53 2.20
C MET A 186 -9.26 -11.03 2.52
N LEU A 187 -8.25 -10.60 1.77
CA LEU A 187 -6.86 -11.02 1.97
C LEU A 187 -6.25 -10.53 3.30
N ARG A 188 -6.87 -9.58 4.03
CA ARG A 188 -6.32 -9.09 5.30
C ARG A 188 -6.27 -10.15 6.40
N ARG A 189 -7.30 -10.99 6.48
CA ARG A 189 -7.46 -12.01 7.54
C ARG A 189 -7.87 -13.38 7.03
N HIS A 190 -8.18 -13.50 5.73
CA HIS A 190 -8.61 -14.75 5.10
C HIS A 190 -7.70 -15.14 3.94
N ALA A 191 -6.46 -14.63 3.87
CA ALA A 191 -5.51 -15.00 2.81
C ALA A 191 -5.21 -16.50 2.78
N ASP A 192 -5.19 -17.15 3.94
CA ASP A 192 -5.04 -18.59 4.13
C ASP A 192 -6.22 -19.42 3.56
N GLN A 193 -7.38 -18.78 3.36
CA GLN A 193 -8.52 -19.42 2.73
C GLN A 193 -8.47 -19.40 1.21
N PHE A 194 -7.52 -18.70 0.58
CA PHE A 194 -7.32 -18.76 -0.87
C PHE A 194 -6.30 -19.84 -1.20
N ASN A 195 -6.65 -20.75 -2.11
CA ASN A 195 -5.67 -21.70 -2.62
C ASN A 195 -4.72 -21.02 -3.62
N GLU A 196 -3.62 -21.70 -3.96
CA GLU A 196 -2.59 -21.14 -4.85
C GLU A 196 -3.12 -20.82 -6.26
N GLU A 197 -4.03 -21.63 -6.80
CA GLU A 197 -4.66 -21.35 -8.10
C GLU A 197 -5.55 -20.10 -8.08
N GLU A 198 -6.31 -19.90 -7.01
CA GLU A 198 -7.17 -18.74 -6.79
C GLU A 198 -6.32 -17.46 -6.64
N LEU A 199 -5.21 -17.54 -5.90
CA LEU A 199 -4.25 -16.44 -5.79
C LEU A 199 -3.56 -16.14 -7.13
N CYS A 200 -3.19 -17.16 -7.88
CA CYS A 200 -2.61 -17.01 -9.23
C CYS A 200 -3.60 -16.34 -10.19
N ARG A 201 -4.87 -16.76 -10.18
CA ARG A 201 -5.94 -16.12 -10.96
C ARG A 201 -6.12 -14.65 -10.58
N LEU A 202 -6.21 -14.36 -9.28
CA LEU A 202 -6.33 -12.99 -8.80
C LEU A 202 -5.11 -12.14 -9.18
N TYR A 203 -3.91 -12.70 -9.06
CA TYR A 203 -2.66 -12.07 -9.49
C TYR A 203 -2.71 -11.71 -10.99
N ASN A 204 -3.04 -12.67 -11.86
CA ASN A 204 -3.07 -12.45 -13.31
C ASN A 204 -4.08 -11.35 -13.70
N VAL A 205 -5.28 -11.39 -13.14
CA VAL A 205 -6.30 -10.36 -13.40
C VAL A 205 -5.86 -9.01 -12.86
N ALA A 206 -5.38 -8.94 -11.62
CA ALA A 206 -4.94 -7.68 -11.03
C ALA A 206 -3.72 -7.09 -11.74
N SER A 207 -2.73 -7.91 -12.13
CA SER A 207 -1.54 -7.48 -12.89
C SER A 207 -1.92 -6.95 -14.26
N SER A 208 -2.81 -7.64 -14.99
CA SER A 208 -3.32 -7.17 -16.29
C SER A 208 -4.13 -5.88 -16.21
N ILE A 209 -4.64 -5.48 -15.05
CA ILE A 209 -5.35 -4.21 -14.83
C ILE A 209 -4.40 -3.12 -14.32
N ALA A 210 -3.49 -3.47 -13.39
CA ALA A 210 -2.56 -2.55 -12.75
C ALA A 210 -1.49 -2.04 -13.73
N LEU A 211 -0.96 -2.95 -14.55
CA LEU A 211 0.24 -2.79 -15.36
C LEU A 211 -0.05 -2.55 -16.85
N VAL A 212 -1.27 -2.10 -17.19
CA VAL A 212 -1.65 -1.71 -18.57
C VAL A 212 -0.85 -0.49 -19.02
N GLU A 213 -0.39 -0.52 -20.28
CA GLU A 213 0.27 0.61 -20.94
C GLU A 213 -0.62 1.86 -20.95
N VAL A 214 0.03 3.02 -20.88
CA VAL A 214 -0.56 4.32 -20.55
C VAL A 214 -1.72 4.67 -21.50
N GLY A 215 -2.95 4.50 -21.01
CA GLY A 215 -4.19 4.87 -21.68
C GLY A 215 -5.29 5.22 -20.66
N ALA A 216 -5.96 6.36 -20.85
CA ALA A 216 -6.75 7.06 -19.82
C ALA A 216 -8.10 6.42 -19.42
N SER A 217 -8.42 5.18 -19.80
CA SER A 217 -9.80 4.69 -19.73
C SER A 217 -10.19 3.91 -18.46
N ARG A 218 -9.25 3.46 -17.60
CA ARG A 218 -9.54 2.57 -16.46
C ARG A 218 -8.92 2.98 -15.11
N LEU A 219 -8.96 4.26 -14.77
CA LEU A 219 -8.28 4.81 -13.58
C LEU A 219 -8.72 4.15 -12.25
N GLY A 220 -10.03 3.97 -12.04
CA GLY A 220 -10.57 3.36 -10.82
C GLY A 220 -10.07 1.93 -10.59
N PRO A 221 -10.31 0.99 -11.53
CA PRO A 221 -9.78 -0.37 -11.46
C PRO A 221 -8.26 -0.44 -11.32
N ARG A 222 -7.52 0.38 -12.08
CA ARG A 222 -6.06 0.41 -12.02
C ARG A 222 -5.57 0.78 -10.62
N ARG A 223 -6.13 1.83 -10.03
CA ARG A 223 -5.81 2.24 -8.66
C ARG A 223 -6.15 1.16 -7.63
N ALA A 224 -7.30 0.50 -7.77
CA ALA A 224 -7.70 -0.59 -6.87
C ALA A 224 -6.73 -1.78 -6.96
N ALA A 225 -6.33 -2.18 -8.16
CA ALA A 225 -5.37 -3.27 -8.38
C ALA A 225 -3.98 -2.93 -7.80
N LEU A 226 -3.50 -1.69 -8.02
CA LEU A 226 -2.24 -1.22 -7.44
C LEU A 226 -2.27 -1.25 -5.90
N ARG A 227 -3.39 -0.82 -5.29
CA ARG A 227 -3.56 -0.87 -3.84
C ARG A 227 -3.66 -2.30 -3.30
N LEU A 228 -4.32 -3.20 -4.02
CA LEU A 228 -4.36 -4.62 -3.66
C LEU A 228 -2.94 -5.19 -3.54
N PHE A 229 -2.07 -4.90 -4.51
CA PHE A 229 -0.68 -5.33 -4.44
C PHE A 229 0.12 -4.59 -3.36
N GLN A 230 -0.14 -3.30 -3.15
CA GLN A 230 0.49 -2.55 -2.07
C GLN A 230 0.20 -3.15 -0.69
N ASP A 231 -1.06 -3.48 -0.42
CA ASP A 231 -1.51 -3.95 0.89
C ASP A 231 -1.17 -5.43 1.13
N HIS A 232 -1.06 -6.23 0.06
CA HIS A 232 -0.88 -7.68 0.13
C HIS A 232 0.33 -8.20 -0.66
N ALA A 233 1.37 -7.38 -0.84
CA ALA A 233 2.58 -7.73 -1.59
C ALA A 233 3.21 -9.05 -1.12
N PHE A 234 3.19 -9.33 0.19
CA PHE A 234 3.72 -10.57 0.76
C PHE A 234 2.98 -11.82 0.26
N VAL A 235 1.65 -11.75 0.12
CA VAL A 235 0.81 -12.86 -0.38
C VAL A 235 1.19 -13.19 -1.83
N PHE A 236 1.48 -12.17 -2.63
CA PHE A 236 1.80 -12.31 -4.04
C PHE A 236 3.29 -12.44 -4.34
N ARG A 237 4.15 -12.48 -3.31
CA ARG A 237 5.61 -12.42 -3.45
C ARG A 237 6.15 -13.43 -4.45
N ARG A 238 5.73 -14.70 -4.31
CA ARG A 238 6.19 -15.79 -5.19
C ARG A 238 5.80 -15.55 -6.65
N PHE A 239 4.59 -15.09 -6.93
CA PHE A 239 4.14 -14.79 -8.29
C PHE A 239 4.97 -13.66 -8.92
N PHE A 240 5.22 -12.58 -8.17
CA PHE A 240 6.11 -11.50 -8.62
C PHE A 240 7.53 -12.01 -8.89
N ALA A 241 8.09 -12.82 -7.97
CA ALA A 241 9.43 -13.36 -8.11
C ALA A 241 9.55 -14.27 -9.34
N THR A 242 8.59 -15.17 -9.56
CA THR A 242 8.58 -16.09 -10.71
C THR A 242 8.44 -15.35 -12.04
N GLU A 243 7.51 -14.39 -12.15
CA GLU A 243 7.35 -13.60 -13.38
C GLU A 243 8.56 -12.70 -13.67
N ALA A 244 9.13 -12.10 -12.62
CA ALA A 244 10.36 -11.30 -12.72
C ALA A 244 11.55 -12.16 -13.16
N GLN A 245 11.76 -13.33 -12.55
CA GLN A 245 12.88 -14.22 -12.89
C GLN A 245 12.76 -14.72 -14.33
N LYS A 246 11.55 -15.04 -14.79
CA LYS A 246 11.31 -15.39 -16.20
C LYS A 246 11.71 -14.24 -17.13
N SER A 247 11.32 -13.01 -16.79
CA SER A 247 11.68 -11.81 -17.56
C SER A 247 13.19 -11.59 -17.61
N LEU A 248 13.91 -11.83 -16.51
CA LEU A 248 15.38 -11.73 -16.43
C LEU A 248 16.06 -12.76 -17.34
N LYS A 249 15.66 -14.04 -17.27
CA LYS A 249 16.21 -15.10 -18.13
C LYS A 249 15.98 -14.83 -19.62
N GLU A 250 14.80 -14.31 -19.98
CA GLU A 250 14.50 -13.93 -21.36
C GLU A 250 15.33 -12.73 -21.84
N MET A 251 15.71 -11.82 -20.94
CA MET A 251 16.63 -10.72 -21.26
C MET A 251 18.05 -11.23 -21.43
N GLU A 252 18.58 -12.05 -20.52
CA GLU A 252 19.92 -12.63 -20.62
C GLU A 252 20.11 -13.43 -21.92
N ALA A 253 19.09 -14.16 -22.36
CA ALA A 253 19.10 -14.89 -23.64
C ALA A 253 19.13 -13.97 -24.87
N LYS A 254 18.68 -12.72 -24.75
CA LYS A 254 18.67 -11.71 -25.83
C LYS A 254 19.84 -10.73 -25.75
N ALA A 255 20.39 -10.51 -24.56
CA ALA A 255 21.34 -9.46 -24.24
C ALA A 255 22.81 -9.86 -24.42
N ALA A 256 23.15 -10.51 -25.54
CA ALA A 256 24.54 -10.56 -26.00
C ALA A 256 25.06 -9.18 -26.49
N GLY A 257 24.48 -8.05 -26.06
CA GLY A 257 24.90 -6.72 -26.54
C GLY A 257 24.19 -5.45 -26.03
N GLU A 258 23.09 -5.49 -25.26
CA GLU A 258 22.44 -4.26 -24.75
C GLU A 258 22.06 -4.38 -23.25
N VAL A 259 22.45 -3.36 -22.46
CA VAL A 259 22.33 -3.31 -20.98
C VAL A 259 21.01 -2.66 -20.51
N ARG A 260 20.13 -2.25 -21.43
CA ARG A 260 18.87 -1.56 -21.05
C ARG A 260 17.75 -2.56 -20.75
N ILE A 261 17.05 -2.34 -19.63
CA ILE A 261 15.78 -3.03 -19.36
C ILE A 261 14.81 -2.73 -20.52
N PRO A 262 14.22 -3.73 -21.18
CA PRO A 262 13.16 -3.52 -22.13
C PRO A 262 11.91 -2.98 -21.42
N ASP A 263 11.25 -2.01 -22.06
CA ASP A 263 10.02 -1.37 -21.59
C ASP A 263 8.90 -2.36 -21.24
N SER A 264 8.96 -3.57 -21.82
CA SER A 264 7.98 -4.65 -21.64
C SER A 264 8.21 -5.56 -20.42
N SER A 265 9.33 -5.41 -19.71
CA SER A 265 9.62 -6.19 -18.50
C SER A 265 8.65 -5.84 -17.36
N LEU A 266 8.45 -6.78 -16.41
CA LEU A 266 7.63 -6.54 -15.22
C LEU A 266 8.11 -5.29 -14.44
N LEU A 267 9.43 -5.13 -14.29
CA LEU A 267 10.02 -3.95 -13.66
C LEU A 267 9.70 -2.66 -14.43
N GLY A 268 9.84 -2.67 -15.76
CA GLY A 268 9.49 -1.54 -16.62
C GLY A 268 8.04 -1.09 -16.45
N LYS A 269 7.09 -2.04 -16.44
CA LYS A 269 5.66 -1.77 -16.22
C LYS A 269 5.35 -1.20 -14.83
N MET A 270 6.03 -1.71 -13.79
CA MET A 270 5.89 -1.17 -12.44
C MET A 270 6.44 0.25 -12.35
N LEU A 271 7.60 0.52 -12.95
CA LEU A 271 8.20 1.86 -13.01
C LEU A 271 7.30 2.85 -13.79
N ALA A 272 6.74 2.44 -14.92
CA ALA A 272 5.78 3.23 -15.68
C ALA A 272 4.54 3.61 -14.83
N SER A 273 4.11 2.74 -13.92
CA SER A 273 3.02 3.03 -12.99
C SER A 273 3.39 4.07 -11.93
N THR A 274 4.67 4.19 -11.55
CA THR A 274 5.15 5.25 -10.65
C THR A 274 5.18 6.64 -11.30
N ALA A 275 5.28 6.67 -12.63
CA ALA A 275 5.34 7.85 -13.47
C ALA A 275 3.99 8.16 -14.17
N ALA A 276 2.89 7.55 -13.72
CA ALA A 276 1.57 7.80 -14.29
C ALA A 276 1.19 9.31 -14.17
N PRO A 277 0.52 9.90 -15.18
CA PRO A 277 0.15 11.32 -15.14
C PRO A 277 -0.91 11.63 -14.06
N GLN A 278 -1.71 10.64 -13.66
CA GLN A 278 -2.67 10.79 -12.57
C GLN A 278 -1.97 10.61 -11.22
N ALA A 279 -1.99 11.66 -10.38
CA ALA A 279 -1.25 11.69 -9.11
C ALA A 279 -1.62 10.56 -8.14
N ASP A 280 -2.88 10.14 -8.12
CA ASP A 280 -3.38 9.06 -7.25
C ASP A 280 -2.94 7.67 -7.73
N VAL A 281 -2.91 7.44 -9.05
CA VAL A 281 -2.35 6.23 -9.67
C VAL A 281 -0.83 6.18 -9.45
N ALA A 282 -0.13 7.30 -9.67
CA ALA A 282 1.31 7.39 -9.45
C ALA A 282 1.69 7.11 -7.99
N ALA A 283 0.92 7.65 -7.04
CA ALA A 283 1.09 7.38 -5.61
C ALA A 283 0.84 5.90 -5.28
N ALA A 284 -0.22 5.30 -5.82
CA ALA A 284 -0.49 3.86 -5.65
C ALA A 284 0.60 2.99 -6.30
N GLY A 285 1.12 3.38 -7.47
CA GLY A 285 2.23 2.71 -8.15
C GLY A 285 3.52 2.74 -7.34
N ARG A 286 3.87 3.91 -6.77
CA ARG A 286 5.01 4.03 -5.84
C ARG A 286 4.83 3.18 -4.58
N GLY A 287 3.62 3.14 -4.03
CA GLY A 287 3.29 2.30 -2.87
C GLY A 287 3.41 0.82 -3.18
N MET A 288 2.89 0.39 -4.34
CA MET A 288 2.96 -0.98 -4.83
C MET A 288 4.41 -1.44 -5.06
N LEU A 289 5.22 -0.66 -5.81
CA LEU A 289 6.62 -1.01 -6.06
C LEU A 289 7.42 -1.14 -4.75
N ASP A 290 7.27 -0.18 -3.83
CA ASP A 290 7.93 -0.21 -2.53
C ASP A 290 7.50 -1.41 -1.66
N ALA A 291 6.23 -1.82 -1.73
CA ALA A 291 5.73 -3.00 -1.02
C ALA A 291 6.24 -4.31 -1.63
N VAL A 292 6.26 -4.42 -2.97
CA VAL A 292 6.78 -5.59 -3.69
C VAL A 292 8.27 -5.78 -3.41
N LEU A 293 9.08 -4.72 -3.49
CA LEU A 293 10.51 -4.81 -3.21
C LEU A 293 10.79 -5.24 -1.76
N ARG A 294 10.00 -4.77 -0.79
CA ARG A 294 10.09 -5.26 0.60
C ARG A 294 9.69 -6.71 0.72
N ALA A 295 8.59 -7.12 0.10
CA ALA A 295 8.15 -8.51 0.12
C ALA A 295 9.22 -9.44 -0.45
N LEU A 296 9.83 -9.08 -1.59
CA LEU A 296 10.95 -9.83 -2.18
C LEU A 296 12.15 -9.87 -1.22
N SER A 297 12.51 -8.74 -0.61
CA SER A 297 13.60 -8.64 0.36
C SER A 297 13.38 -9.55 1.57
N ASP A 298 12.16 -9.55 2.13
CA ASP A 298 11.76 -10.43 3.24
C ASP A 298 11.76 -11.91 2.82
N GLY A 299 11.44 -12.21 1.56
CA GLY A 299 11.54 -13.56 1.00
C GLY A 299 12.96 -14.09 0.99
N VAL A 300 13.92 -13.29 0.51
CA VAL A 300 15.35 -13.64 0.54
C VAL A 300 15.82 -13.93 1.98
N LEU A 301 15.40 -13.10 2.94
CA LEU A 301 15.78 -13.28 4.34
C LEU A 301 15.16 -14.53 4.98
N SER A 302 13.94 -14.91 4.58
CA SER A 302 13.24 -16.10 5.08
C SER A 302 13.90 -17.38 4.53
N ASP A 303 14.09 -17.44 3.22
CA ASP A 303 14.58 -18.65 2.54
C ASP A 303 16.07 -18.93 2.83
N LEU A 304 16.89 -17.88 2.97
CA LEU A 304 18.29 -18.00 3.40
C LEU A 304 18.45 -18.17 4.92
N GLY A 305 17.39 -17.94 5.70
CA GLY A 305 17.35 -18.15 7.14
C GLY A 305 17.08 -19.62 7.49
N GLU A 306 16.16 -20.27 6.78
CA GLU A 306 15.80 -21.68 6.97
C GLU A 306 16.90 -22.65 6.51
N THR A 307 17.60 -22.32 5.42
CA THR A 307 18.77 -23.07 4.96
C THR A 307 19.94 -23.02 5.96
N ALA A 308 20.08 -21.93 6.72
CA ALA A 308 21.10 -21.79 7.76
C ALA A 308 20.78 -22.55 9.06
N GLN A 309 19.51 -22.92 9.33
CA GLN A 309 19.14 -23.70 10.52
C GLN A 309 19.47 -25.20 10.41
N LYS A 310 19.74 -25.72 9.21
CA LYS A 310 20.22 -27.09 8.99
C LYS A 310 21.75 -27.24 9.02
N ALA A 311 22.50 -26.14 9.07
CA ALA A 311 23.96 -26.16 9.19
C ALA A 311 24.39 -25.78 10.62
N PRO A 312 25.39 -26.46 11.21
CA PRO A 312 25.89 -26.10 12.54
C PRO A 312 26.39 -24.66 12.53
N ALA A 313 26.04 -23.90 13.58
CA ALA A 313 26.24 -22.47 13.69
C ALA A 313 27.72 -22.06 13.55
N THR A 314 28.16 -21.81 12.33
CA THR A 314 29.39 -21.07 12.02
C THR A 314 29.05 -19.66 11.57
N ARG A 315 29.75 -18.69 12.18
CA ARG A 315 29.69 -17.23 11.93
C ARG A 315 29.27 -16.87 10.49
N LYS A 316 28.27 -15.99 10.39
CA LYS A 316 27.79 -15.30 9.18
C LYS A 316 28.97 -14.92 8.26
N ARG A 317 29.26 -15.76 7.26
CA ARG A 317 30.07 -15.40 6.09
C ARG A 317 29.12 -14.89 4.99
N PRO A 318 29.57 -13.97 4.12
CA PRO A 318 28.94 -13.73 2.82
C PRO A 318 28.87 -15.06 2.04
N LEU A 319 27.89 -15.22 1.15
CA LEU A 319 27.88 -16.36 0.22
C LEU A 319 29.22 -16.39 -0.52
N GLU A 320 29.89 -17.54 -0.56
CA GLU A 320 31.05 -17.77 -1.43
C GLU A 320 30.58 -17.67 -2.90
N ASP A 321 31.44 -17.11 -3.76
CA ASP A 321 31.15 -16.67 -5.15
C ASP A 321 30.75 -17.80 -6.14
N ASP A 322 30.65 -19.05 -5.70
CA ASP A 322 30.50 -20.23 -6.57
C ASP A 322 29.08 -20.82 -6.64
N LEU A 323 28.06 -20.15 -6.08
CA LEU A 323 26.67 -20.57 -6.33
C LEU A 323 26.24 -20.09 -7.72
N GLU A 324 26.30 -21.01 -8.69
CA GLU A 324 25.76 -20.83 -10.04
C GLU A 324 24.33 -20.27 -9.94
N VAL A 325 24.02 -19.26 -10.77
CA VAL A 325 22.75 -18.50 -10.81
C VAL A 325 21.50 -19.40 -10.94
N GLN A 326 21.69 -20.69 -11.28
CA GLN A 326 20.62 -21.68 -11.43
C GLN A 326 20.03 -22.18 -10.10
N ASP A 327 20.75 -22.12 -8.97
CA ASP A 327 20.31 -22.68 -7.68
C ASP A 327 19.76 -21.64 -6.68
N LEU A 328 19.74 -20.36 -7.05
CA LEU A 328 19.22 -19.30 -6.18
C LEU A 328 17.69 -19.31 -6.14
N PRO A 329 17.07 -19.11 -4.95
CA PRO A 329 15.63 -18.90 -4.87
C PRO A 329 15.20 -17.71 -5.74
N PRO A 330 13.99 -17.75 -6.34
CA PRO A 330 13.58 -16.78 -7.35
C PRO A 330 13.64 -15.34 -6.84
N GLU A 331 13.30 -15.09 -5.57
CA GLU A 331 13.43 -13.79 -4.94
C GLU A 331 14.89 -13.27 -4.94
N ALA A 332 15.87 -14.13 -4.67
CA ALA A 332 17.28 -13.73 -4.63
C ALA A 332 17.82 -13.40 -6.03
N ALA A 333 17.46 -14.20 -7.04
CA ALA A 333 17.81 -13.92 -8.42
C ALA A 333 17.22 -12.57 -8.90
N VAL A 334 15.97 -12.28 -8.52
CA VAL A 334 15.31 -11.02 -8.87
C VAL A 334 15.95 -9.83 -8.17
N VAL A 335 16.25 -9.94 -6.87
CA VAL A 335 16.94 -8.87 -6.14
C VAL A 335 18.30 -8.58 -6.79
N ARG A 336 19.10 -9.61 -7.10
CA ARG A 336 20.40 -9.47 -7.79
C ARG A 336 20.27 -8.82 -9.16
N GLY A 337 19.26 -9.19 -9.94
CA GLY A 337 19.03 -8.61 -11.26
C GLY A 337 18.51 -7.17 -11.24
N TRP A 338 17.78 -6.75 -10.20
CA TRP A 338 17.10 -5.45 -10.19
C TRP A 338 17.86 -4.34 -9.47
N TYR A 339 18.64 -4.63 -8.43
CA TYR A 339 19.35 -3.58 -7.69
C TYR A 339 20.32 -2.74 -8.55
N PRO A 340 21.06 -3.31 -9.55
CA PRO A 340 21.99 -2.52 -10.37
C PRO A 340 21.25 -1.43 -11.15
N HIS A 341 20.06 -1.72 -11.67
CA HIS A 341 19.25 -0.74 -12.38
C HIS A 341 18.78 0.40 -11.47
N PHE A 342 18.44 0.11 -10.21
CA PHE A 342 18.10 1.17 -9.27
C PHE A 342 19.32 2.03 -8.91
N LEU A 343 20.51 1.45 -8.84
CA LEU A 343 21.77 2.18 -8.65
C LEU A 343 22.02 3.17 -9.80
N GLU A 344 21.90 2.70 -11.04
CA GLU A 344 21.98 3.54 -12.25
C GLU A 344 20.94 4.67 -12.23
N MET A 345 19.70 4.37 -11.80
CA MET A 345 18.66 5.39 -11.68
C MET A 345 19.02 6.51 -10.71
N VAL A 346 19.66 6.21 -9.56
CA VAL A 346 20.07 7.27 -8.61
C VAL A 346 21.22 8.11 -9.19
N GLN A 347 22.15 7.47 -9.90
CA GLN A 347 23.26 8.15 -10.55
C GLN A 347 22.81 9.00 -11.75
N SER A 348 21.67 8.67 -12.36
CA SER A 348 21.11 9.45 -13.47
C SER A 348 20.73 10.89 -13.07
N SER A 349 20.73 11.80 -14.05
CA SER A 349 20.32 13.21 -13.90
C SER A 349 18.81 13.44 -13.99
N ASN A 350 18.03 12.35 -14.07
CA ASN A 350 16.60 12.40 -14.36
C ASN A 350 15.73 12.45 -13.10
N SER A 351 14.44 12.76 -13.29
CA SER A 351 13.40 12.74 -12.26
C SER A 351 13.19 11.36 -11.59
N THR A 352 13.80 10.31 -12.13
CA THR A 352 13.78 8.93 -11.62
C THR A 352 14.71 8.69 -10.43
N ARG A 353 15.62 9.63 -10.12
CA ARG A 353 16.59 9.52 -9.02
C ARG A 353 15.95 9.20 -7.67
N LEU A 354 14.84 9.86 -7.35
CA LEU A 354 14.12 9.66 -6.09
C LEU A 354 13.50 8.26 -6.00
N THR A 355 12.92 7.79 -7.11
CA THR A 355 12.37 6.43 -7.21
C THR A 355 13.47 5.39 -7.03
N GLY A 356 14.62 5.58 -7.69
CA GLY A 356 15.79 4.70 -7.54
C GLY A 356 16.24 4.59 -6.08
N ALA A 357 16.39 5.73 -5.38
CA ALA A 357 16.86 5.75 -3.99
C ALA A 357 15.89 5.02 -3.05
N ARG A 358 14.57 5.18 -3.26
CA ARG A 358 13.54 4.47 -2.50
C ARG A 358 13.60 2.96 -2.74
N CYS A 359 13.78 2.55 -4.00
CA CYS A 359 13.86 1.15 -4.38
C CYS A 359 15.11 0.48 -3.79
N LEU A 360 16.27 1.12 -3.88
CA LEU A 360 17.49 0.66 -3.20
C LEU A 360 17.27 0.51 -1.69
N GLY A 361 16.71 1.53 -1.04
CA GLY A 361 16.42 1.49 0.39
C GLY A 361 15.46 0.36 0.80
N ALA A 362 14.56 -0.09 -0.08
CA ALA A 362 13.69 -1.24 0.18
C ALA A 362 14.43 -2.59 0.05
N LEU A 363 15.44 -2.67 -0.82
CA LEU A 363 16.22 -3.88 -1.09
C LEU A 363 17.43 -4.08 -0.18
N VAL A 364 17.86 -3.04 0.56
CA VAL A 364 19.03 -3.08 1.47
C VAL A 364 19.13 -4.39 2.28
N PRO A 365 18.08 -4.86 3.00
CA PRO A 365 18.22 -6.03 3.86
C PRO A 365 18.62 -7.29 3.10
N ALA A 366 18.03 -7.52 1.92
CA ALA A 366 18.37 -8.65 1.07
C ALA A 366 19.73 -8.49 0.39
N VAL A 367 20.07 -7.31 -0.12
CA VAL A 367 21.38 -7.08 -0.76
C VAL A 367 22.52 -7.22 0.24
N ALA A 368 22.36 -6.71 1.46
CA ALA A 368 23.34 -6.92 2.54
C ALA A 368 23.59 -8.41 2.82
N ARG A 369 22.57 -9.26 2.63
CA ARG A 369 22.66 -10.70 2.83
C ARG A 369 23.27 -11.44 1.63
N LEU A 370 22.96 -11.00 0.41
CA LEU A 370 23.37 -11.65 -0.84
C LEU A 370 24.76 -11.22 -1.33
N GLU A 371 25.08 -9.92 -1.24
CA GLU A 371 26.29 -9.29 -1.78
C GLU A 371 27.22 -8.74 -0.68
N GLY A 372 26.70 -8.64 0.55
CA GLY A 372 27.46 -8.13 1.69
C GLY A 372 27.37 -6.61 1.88
N ALA A 373 28.04 -6.13 2.92
CA ALA A 373 27.96 -4.74 3.37
C ALA A 373 28.64 -3.75 2.41
N ALA A 374 29.60 -4.19 1.59
CA ALA A 374 30.33 -3.32 0.66
C ALA A 374 29.40 -2.70 -0.40
N VAL A 375 28.55 -3.51 -1.02
CA VAL A 375 27.56 -3.04 -2.01
C VAL A 375 26.54 -2.10 -1.37
N VAL A 376 26.13 -2.37 -0.13
CA VAL A 376 25.20 -1.49 0.59
C VAL A 376 25.85 -0.17 1.01
N LEU A 377 27.17 -0.14 1.26
CA LEU A 377 27.90 1.10 1.46
C LEU A 377 27.90 1.96 0.19
N GLU A 378 28.06 1.35 -0.99
CA GLU A 378 27.92 2.05 -2.27
C GLU A 378 26.51 2.66 -2.43
N PHE A 379 25.46 1.91 -2.08
CA PHE A 379 24.10 2.45 -2.11
C PHE A 379 23.96 3.65 -1.18
N LEU A 380 24.50 3.55 0.04
CA LEU A 380 24.47 4.63 1.02
C LEU A 380 25.20 5.88 0.50
N GLU A 381 26.36 5.72 -0.14
CA GLU A 381 27.12 6.83 -0.75
C GLU A 381 26.32 7.53 -1.84
N VAL A 382 25.77 6.77 -2.79
CA VAL A 382 25.02 7.35 -3.91
C VAL A 382 23.73 8.04 -3.43
N ILE A 383 23.06 7.50 -2.41
CA ILE A 383 21.89 8.15 -1.81
C ILE A 383 22.30 9.38 -0.98
N LEU A 384 23.44 9.34 -0.29
CA LEU A 384 23.99 10.49 0.45
C LEU A 384 24.32 11.64 -0.50
N ASP A 385 24.99 11.38 -1.62
CA ASP A 385 25.29 12.38 -2.65
C ASP A 385 24.00 13.03 -3.17
N ALA A 386 22.96 12.22 -3.42
CA ALA A 386 21.66 12.72 -3.84
C ALA A 386 20.97 13.56 -2.75
N ALA A 387 21.07 13.16 -1.49
CA ALA A 387 20.48 13.87 -0.35
C ALA A 387 21.16 15.22 -0.09
N GLU A 388 22.49 15.25 -0.16
CA GLU A 388 23.28 16.48 -0.01
C GLU A 388 22.99 17.45 -1.15
N ALA A 389 22.92 16.96 -2.39
CA ALA A 389 22.54 17.78 -3.54
C ALA A 389 21.13 18.38 -3.40
N ALA A 390 20.17 17.63 -2.84
CA ALA A 390 18.81 18.11 -2.59
C ALA A 390 18.73 19.10 -1.41
N ALA A 391 19.72 19.10 -0.53
CA ALA A 391 19.74 19.91 0.68
C ALA A 391 20.59 21.18 0.57
N LEU A 392 21.31 21.36 -0.56
CA LEU A 392 21.91 22.63 -0.91
C LEU A 392 20.82 23.69 -1.08
N PRO A 393 20.94 24.88 -0.46
CA PRO A 393 19.96 25.94 -0.62
C PRO A 393 19.87 26.30 -2.10
N ALA A 394 18.66 26.29 -2.65
CA ALA A 394 18.38 26.98 -3.90
C ALA A 394 18.87 28.42 -3.73
N GLY A 395 19.68 28.90 -4.66
CA GLY A 395 20.00 30.32 -4.71
C GLY A 395 18.69 31.11 -4.77
N LEU A 396 18.68 32.28 -4.14
CA LEU A 396 17.56 33.19 -3.92
C LEU A 396 16.92 33.77 -5.21
N GLU A 397 16.88 33.05 -6.33
CA GLU A 397 16.39 33.57 -7.62
C GLU A 397 15.31 32.70 -8.30
N GLU A 398 14.90 31.56 -7.72
CA GLU A 398 13.90 30.68 -8.36
C GLU A 398 12.51 30.68 -7.69
N GLU A 399 12.32 31.39 -6.57
CA GLU A 399 11.00 31.45 -5.89
C GLU A 399 9.95 32.33 -6.61
N GLU A 400 10.33 33.13 -7.62
CA GLU A 400 9.35 33.91 -8.41
C GLU A 400 8.89 33.20 -9.70
N ALA A 401 9.48 32.05 -10.08
CA ALA A 401 9.13 31.36 -11.33
C ALA A 401 8.09 30.23 -11.16
N GLU A 402 7.79 29.79 -9.93
CA GLU A 402 6.81 28.72 -9.70
C GLU A 402 5.36 29.24 -9.51
N GLU A 403 5.11 30.54 -9.42
CA GLU A 403 3.74 31.09 -9.32
C GLU A 403 3.03 31.26 -10.69
N ASP A 404 3.74 31.27 -11.82
CA ASP A 404 3.14 31.38 -13.17
C ASP A 404 2.95 30.03 -13.90
N ALA A 405 3.45 28.92 -13.34
CA ALA A 405 3.40 27.59 -13.97
C ALA A 405 2.14 26.76 -13.64
N GLU A 406 1.24 27.24 -12.77
CA GLU A 406 -0.04 26.55 -12.52
C GLU A 406 -1.11 26.81 -13.60
N THR A 407 -0.82 27.63 -14.62
CA THR A 407 -1.75 27.94 -15.74
C THR A 407 -1.38 27.36 -17.11
N ALA A 408 -0.28 26.62 -17.25
CA ALA A 408 0.10 26.01 -18.54
C ALA A 408 -0.05 24.47 -18.54
N ALA A 409 -1.22 23.99 -18.16
CA ALA A 409 -1.65 22.62 -18.47
C ALA A 409 -2.01 22.52 -19.97
N GLY A 410 -1.02 22.34 -20.83
CA GLY A 410 -1.25 22.13 -22.25
C GLY A 410 -0.04 22.38 -23.13
N SER A 411 1.02 21.58 -23.01
CA SER A 411 2.02 21.51 -24.08
C SER A 411 2.63 20.11 -24.18
N THR A 412 2.42 19.55 -25.37
CA THR A 412 3.05 18.37 -25.96
C THR A 412 4.53 18.22 -25.63
N SER A 413 4.88 16.97 -25.32
CA SER A 413 6.24 16.40 -25.28
C SER A 413 7.13 16.90 -26.42
N THR A 414 8.12 17.70 -26.07
CA THR A 414 9.42 17.70 -26.72
C THR A 414 10.45 17.33 -25.67
N ALA A 415 11.28 16.33 -25.98
CA ALA A 415 12.41 15.94 -25.13
C ALA A 415 13.26 17.19 -24.82
N PRO A 416 13.71 17.40 -23.57
CA PRO A 416 14.63 18.49 -23.29
C PRO A 416 15.90 18.29 -24.11
N PRO A 417 16.48 19.36 -24.69
CA PRO A 417 17.73 19.25 -25.44
C PRO A 417 18.83 18.65 -24.55
N SER A 418 19.63 17.77 -25.16
CA SER A 418 20.86 17.22 -24.59
C SER A 418 21.81 18.37 -24.23
N GLY A 419 21.83 18.77 -22.97
CA GLY A 419 22.51 19.98 -22.52
C GLY A 419 21.80 20.75 -21.41
N SER A 420 20.58 20.38 -21.03
CA SER A 420 19.97 20.90 -19.80
C SER A 420 20.80 20.48 -18.57
N PRO A 421 21.12 21.42 -17.65
CA PRO A 421 21.78 21.07 -16.41
C PRO A 421 20.91 20.06 -15.64
N PRO A 422 21.53 19.16 -14.84
CA PRO A 422 20.78 18.14 -14.10
C PRO A 422 19.63 18.82 -13.34
N THR A 423 18.41 18.34 -13.55
CA THR A 423 17.24 18.90 -12.86
C THR A 423 17.50 18.71 -11.37
N ARG A 424 17.75 19.81 -10.65
CA ARG A 424 18.09 19.72 -9.23
C ARG A 424 16.90 19.10 -8.50
N LEU A 425 17.20 18.12 -7.63
CA LEU A 425 16.17 17.56 -6.77
C LEU A 425 15.63 18.69 -5.88
N THR A 426 14.31 18.90 -5.91
CA THR A 426 13.71 19.92 -5.05
C THR A 426 13.93 19.56 -3.59
N PRO A 427 14.04 20.55 -2.68
CA PRO A 427 14.17 20.31 -1.22
C PRO A 427 13.04 19.43 -0.65
N SER A 428 11.92 19.31 -1.37
CA SER A 428 10.80 18.45 -1.01
C SER A 428 11.06 16.94 -1.15
N ALA A 429 12.15 16.53 -1.82
CA ALA A 429 12.60 15.14 -1.95
C ALA A 429 13.40 14.64 -0.74
N LEU A 430 13.95 15.56 0.08
CA LEU A 430 14.83 15.25 1.20
C LEU A 430 14.23 14.26 2.22
N PRO A 431 12.93 14.32 2.59
CA PRO A 431 12.36 13.34 3.53
C PRO A 431 12.39 11.91 2.99
N GLU A 432 12.19 11.71 1.70
CA GLU A 432 12.17 10.38 1.10
C GLU A 432 13.58 9.78 0.97
N LEU A 433 14.57 10.62 0.63
CA LEU A 433 15.99 10.23 0.63
C LEU A 433 16.47 9.90 2.05
N ALA A 434 16.07 10.70 3.04
CA ALA A 434 16.34 10.44 4.45
C ALA A 434 15.72 9.10 4.94
N GLU A 435 14.51 8.76 4.50
CA GLU A 435 13.93 7.44 4.80
C GLU A 435 14.71 6.29 4.14
N ALA A 436 15.23 6.48 2.93
CA ALA A 436 16.06 5.48 2.26
C ALA A 436 17.40 5.28 3.00
N LEU A 437 18.06 6.37 3.40
CA LEU A 437 19.26 6.33 4.25
C LEU A 437 18.99 5.64 5.58
N ALA A 438 17.87 5.96 6.24
CA ALA A 438 17.49 5.32 7.49
C ALA A 438 17.33 3.78 7.35
N ARG A 439 16.94 3.28 6.17
CA ARG A 439 16.88 1.83 5.91
C ARG A 439 18.25 1.22 5.62
N ALA A 440 19.17 1.97 5.01
CA ALA A 440 20.53 1.54 4.70
C ALA A 440 21.40 1.37 5.95
N ILE A 441 21.36 2.35 6.87
CA ILE A 441 22.28 2.45 8.00
C ILE A 441 22.33 1.18 8.89
N PRO A 442 21.22 0.53 9.29
CA PRO A 442 21.30 -0.66 10.15
C PRO A 442 22.10 -1.81 9.53
N ALA A 443 22.14 -1.91 8.20
CA ALA A 443 22.89 -2.94 7.49
C ALA A 443 24.40 -2.64 7.42
N VAL A 444 24.80 -1.37 7.56
CA VAL A 444 26.20 -0.94 7.40
C VAL A 444 26.79 -0.21 8.61
N SER A 445 26.05 -0.09 9.72
CA SER A 445 26.38 0.74 10.89
C SER A 445 27.81 0.57 11.41
N ARG A 446 28.31 -0.67 11.41
CA ARG A 446 29.63 -1.07 11.91
C ARG A 446 30.78 -0.70 10.98
N TRP A 447 30.48 -0.49 9.70
CA TRP A 447 31.46 -0.20 8.66
C TRP A 447 31.46 1.28 8.24
N LEU A 448 30.52 2.07 8.78
CA LEU A 448 30.44 3.50 8.50
C LEU A 448 31.64 4.26 9.08
N THR A 449 32.31 5.03 8.22
CA THR A 449 33.44 5.90 8.56
C THR A 449 33.00 7.17 9.27
N GLY A 450 33.92 7.84 9.97
CA GLY A 450 33.63 9.11 10.65
C GLY A 450 33.09 10.19 9.70
N THR A 451 33.58 10.24 8.46
CA THR A 451 33.11 11.19 7.45
C THR A 451 31.68 10.88 7.01
N GLN A 452 31.33 9.61 6.76
CA GLN A 452 29.97 9.20 6.44
C GLN A 452 28.98 9.52 7.55
N TRP A 453 29.38 9.36 8.82
CA TRP A 453 28.55 9.75 9.97
C TRP A 453 28.28 11.27 10.01
N LEU A 454 29.29 12.09 9.74
CA LEU A 454 29.12 13.54 9.70
C LEU A 454 28.18 13.98 8.58
N ARG A 455 28.29 13.36 7.40
CA ARG A 455 27.40 13.59 6.25
C ARG A 455 25.94 13.23 6.58
N LEU A 456 25.71 12.07 7.19
CA LEU A 456 24.38 11.64 7.66
C LEU A 456 23.78 12.62 8.69
N LEU A 457 24.60 13.11 9.63
CA LEU A 457 24.17 14.12 10.61
C LEU A 457 23.82 15.45 9.93
N SER A 458 24.60 15.88 8.94
CA SER A 458 24.32 17.09 8.15
C SER A 458 22.95 17.02 7.47
N VAL A 459 22.66 15.90 6.79
CA VAL A 459 21.34 15.64 6.17
C VAL A 459 20.23 15.68 7.21
N GLY A 460 20.43 15.07 8.39
CA GLY A 460 19.47 15.11 9.50
C GLY A 460 19.18 16.53 10.01
N VAL A 461 20.22 17.37 10.15
CA VAL A 461 20.09 18.78 10.54
C VAL A 461 19.35 19.58 9.48
N GLN A 462 19.64 19.36 8.19
CA GLN A 462 18.94 20.02 7.09
C GLN A 462 17.46 19.62 7.04
N LEU A 463 17.13 18.36 7.30
CA LEU A 463 15.74 17.88 7.38
C LEU A 463 14.98 18.56 8.54
N LEU A 464 15.62 18.74 9.70
CA LEU A 464 15.04 19.47 10.84
C LEU A 464 14.81 20.94 10.51
N ARG A 465 15.78 21.61 9.86
CA ARG A 465 15.62 23.00 9.40
C ARG A 465 14.50 23.13 8.38
N GLY A 466 14.35 22.14 7.49
CA GLY A 466 13.27 22.07 6.50
C GLY A 466 11.88 21.89 7.10
N PHE A 467 11.75 21.33 8.32
CA PHE A 467 10.46 21.13 8.97
C PHE A 467 9.69 22.44 9.19
N GLY A 468 10.37 23.51 9.62
CA GLY A 468 9.76 24.83 9.83
C GLY A 468 9.26 25.48 8.54
N ARG A 469 9.86 25.14 7.41
CA ARG A 469 9.55 25.66 6.07
C ARG A 469 8.58 24.77 5.28
N ALA A 470 8.34 23.53 5.73
CA ALA A 470 7.47 22.60 5.02
C ALA A 470 6.00 23.01 5.10
N PHE A 471 5.32 22.98 3.94
CA PHE A 471 3.86 23.06 3.84
C PHE A 471 3.20 22.11 4.84
N THR A 472 2.10 22.57 5.48
CA THR A 472 1.38 21.84 6.53
C THR A 472 1.05 20.39 6.14
N LYS A 473 0.74 20.14 4.85
CA LYS A 473 0.48 18.81 4.29
C LYS A 473 1.70 17.88 4.24
N LYS A 474 2.93 18.40 4.10
CA LYS A 474 4.18 17.62 4.02
C LYS A 474 4.87 17.43 5.38
N ARG A 475 4.50 18.20 6.41
CA ARG A 475 5.08 18.10 7.77
C ARG A 475 5.03 16.69 8.37
N PRO A 476 3.96 15.88 8.23
CA PRO A 476 3.95 14.51 8.74
C PRO A 476 5.02 13.61 8.12
N LEU A 477 5.33 13.80 6.82
CA LEU A 477 6.38 13.04 6.13
C LEU A 477 7.77 13.41 6.66
N VAL A 478 8.01 14.71 6.84
CA VAL A 478 9.27 15.20 7.43
C VAL A 478 9.44 14.66 8.86
N ALA A 479 8.40 14.76 9.70
CA ALA A 479 8.44 14.25 11.07
C ALA A 479 8.72 12.74 11.13
N ARG A 480 8.09 11.96 10.24
CA ARG A 480 8.33 10.51 10.13
C ARG A 480 9.77 10.20 9.72
N ALA A 481 10.30 10.90 8.72
CA ALA A 481 11.67 10.71 8.25
C ALA A 481 12.69 11.06 9.34
N VAL A 482 12.50 12.18 10.04
CA VAL A 482 13.30 12.56 11.21
C VAL A 482 13.25 11.49 12.29
N SER A 483 12.04 11.03 12.65
CA SER A 483 11.87 10.01 13.68
C SER A 483 12.58 8.69 13.31
N LYS A 484 12.57 8.30 12.04
CA LYS A 484 13.27 7.11 11.55
C LYS A 484 14.78 7.28 11.65
N LEU A 485 15.34 8.39 11.16
CA LEU A 485 16.78 8.66 11.25
C LEU A 485 17.27 8.70 12.70
N LEU A 486 16.55 9.40 13.59
CA LEU A 486 16.88 9.46 15.01
C LEU A 486 16.81 8.08 15.68
N GLY A 487 15.78 7.28 15.35
CA GLY A 487 15.65 5.93 15.86
C GLY A 487 16.85 5.05 15.49
N VAL A 488 17.34 5.19 14.26
CA VAL A 488 18.50 4.45 13.77
C VAL A 488 19.80 4.94 14.42
N PHE A 489 20.01 6.26 14.53
CA PHE A 489 21.18 6.82 15.23
C PHE A 489 21.26 6.35 16.68
N ARG A 490 20.12 6.31 17.38
CA ARG A 490 20.04 5.78 18.74
C ARG A 490 20.39 4.28 18.79
N GLY A 491 19.86 3.49 17.85
CA GLY A 491 20.18 2.06 17.75
C GLY A 491 21.67 1.81 17.55
N CYS A 492 22.31 2.56 16.65
CA CYS A 492 23.75 2.44 16.37
C CYS A 492 24.63 2.90 17.53
N SER A 493 24.19 3.89 18.33
CA SER A 493 24.90 4.31 19.54
C SER A 493 24.98 3.18 20.57
N HIS A 494 23.86 2.46 20.80
CA HIS A 494 23.84 1.32 21.70
C HIS A 494 24.69 0.14 21.20
N GLU A 495 24.68 -0.15 19.89
CA GLU A 495 25.54 -1.19 19.32
C GLU A 495 27.04 -0.88 19.51
N ARG A 496 27.43 0.40 19.43
CA ARG A 496 28.82 0.85 19.66
C ARG A 496 29.21 0.76 21.14
N GLU A 497 28.33 1.11 22.07
CA GLU A 497 28.56 0.93 23.50
C GLU A 497 28.74 -0.55 23.87
N ASP A 498 27.93 -1.44 23.29
CA ASP A 498 28.00 -2.88 23.53
C ASP A 498 29.25 -3.53 22.91
N SER A 499 29.74 -3.01 21.77
CA SER A 499 30.94 -3.54 21.09
C SER A 499 32.25 -2.97 21.61
N CYS A 500 32.25 -1.79 22.25
CA CYS A 500 33.42 -1.22 22.91
C CYS A 500 33.69 -1.78 24.32
N GLY A 501 32.89 -2.73 24.83
CA GLY A 501 33.14 -3.37 26.14
C GLY A 501 33.06 -2.42 27.35
N LEU A 502 32.71 -1.15 27.13
CA LEU A 502 32.46 -0.16 28.17
C LEU A 502 31.05 -0.36 28.74
N ARG A 503 30.80 -1.54 29.32
CA ARG A 503 29.69 -1.70 30.25
C ARG A 503 30.00 -0.84 31.47
N SER A 504 29.33 0.30 31.57
CA SER A 504 29.24 1.03 32.82
C SER A 504 28.74 0.06 33.92
N PRO A 505 29.39 -0.01 35.10
CA PRO A 505 29.09 -1.03 36.11
C PRO A 505 27.72 -0.88 36.81
N ALA A 506 26.87 0.06 36.38
CA ALA A 506 25.67 0.44 37.12
C ALA A 506 24.41 -0.42 36.86
N SER A 507 24.39 -1.39 35.94
CA SER A 507 23.16 -2.13 35.61
C SER A 507 23.11 -3.60 36.04
N ARG A 508 24.02 -4.06 36.91
CA ARG A 508 23.89 -5.38 37.59
C ARG A 508 23.45 -5.22 39.05
N CYS A 509 22.25 -4.69 39.28
CA CYS A 509 21.51 -5.08 40.47
C CYS A 509 20.66 -6.32 40.14
N LYS A 510 21.26 -7.50 40.31
CA LYS A 510 20.52 -8.75 40.48
C LYS A 510 19.80 -8.64 41.82
N CYS A 511 18.48 -8.45 41.81
CA CYS A 511 17.66 -8.85 42.95
C CYS A 511 17.53 -10.37 42.93
N THR A 512 18.54 -11.05 43.46
CA THR A 512 18.40 -12.41 43.96
C THR A 512 18.31 -12.33 45.48
N THR A 513 17.09 -12.40 46.00
CA THR A 513 16.83 -12.86 47.36
C THR A 513 15.51 -13.60 47.34
N ARG A 514 15.61 -14.93 47.29
CA ARG A 514 14.66 -15.82 47.93
C ARG A 514 14.90 -15.73 49.44
N ALA A 515 13.83 -15.50 50.19
CA ALA A 515 13.50 -16.25 51.39
C ALA A 515 12.00 -16.56 51.28
#